data_AF-A0AAE1MKJ0-F1
#
_entry.id   AF-A0AAE1MKJ0-F1
#
_cell.length_a   1.000
_cell.length_b   1.000
_cell.length_c   1.000
_cell.angle_alpha   90.00
_cell.angle_beta   90.00
_cell.angle_gamma   90.00
#
_symmetry.space_group_name_H-M   'P 1'
#
loop_
_entity.id
_entity.type
_entity.pdbx_description
1 polymer ?
#
loop_
_entity_poly.entity_id
_entity_poly.type
_entity_poly.pdbx_seq_one_letter_code
_entity_poly.pdbx_strand_id
1 'polypeptide(L)'
;MTRAPSLSFILLLLLLHVSVSFADSSIYNTFLDCLHKNTDPSDNVSRIVFAKTNVSYTSVLENYIRNARFNTSSTPKPSIIVTPLKESHVQASVICAKSIGVQIKIRSGGHDYEGTSYVYNPPFVILDLFNLRSISVDIQNEVAVVQSGATLGELYYRIWEKSKVTFTDFRQGCVPLSASEAI
;
A
#
# COMPACT_ATOMS: atom_id res chain seq x y z
N MET A 1 29.84 -6.59 35.91
CA MET A 1 29.14 -7.82 36.34
C MET A 1 27.76 -7.85 35.70
N THR A 2 27.61 -8.52 34.56
CA THR A 2 26.33 -8.70 33.88
C THR A 2 25.55 -9.81 34.58
N ARG A 3 24.40 -9.48 35.18
CA ARG A 3 23.54 -10.44 35.86
C ARG A 3 22.85 -11.30 34.79
N ALA A 4 22.98 -12.62 34.88
CA ALA A 4 22.31 -13.53 33.95
C ALA A 4 20.77 -13.34 34.06
N PRO A 5 20.04 -13.30 32.94
CA PRO A 5 18.59 -13.18 32.97
C PRO A 5 17.98 -14.39 33.68
N SER A 6 16.99 -14.16 34.56
CA SER A 6 16.34 -15.25 35.28
C SER A 6 15.57 -16.15 34.31
N LEU A 7 15.45 -17.45 34.62
CA LEU A 7 14.71 -18.42 33.79
C LEU A 7 13.27 -17.97 33.52
N SER A 8 12.65 -17.31 34.51
CA SER A 8 11.31 -16.72 34.40
C SER A 8 11.24 -15.59 33.37
N PHE A 9 12.30 -14.76 33.26
CA PHE A 9 12.37 -13.68 32.28
C PHE A 9 12.52 -14.22 30.86
N ILE A 10 13.30 -15.29 30.68
CA ILE A 10 13.46 -15.97 29.38
C ILE A 10 12.13 -16.60 28.94
N LEU A 11 11.42 -17.28 29.84
CA LEU A 11 10.12 -17.88 29.55
C LEU A 11 9.06 -16.83 29.15
N LEU A 12 9.04 -15.68 29.84
CA LEU A 12 8.14 -14.57 29.51
C LEU A 12 8.42 -14.01 28.11
N LEU A 13 9.69 -13.80 27.75
CA LEU A 13 10.08 -13.35 26.42
C LEU A 13 9.64 -14.36 25.34
N LEU A 14 9.83 -15.66 25.56
CA LEU A 14 9.38 -16.71 24.64
C LEU A 14 7.86 -16.66 24.40
N LEU A 15 7.07 -16.52 25.46
CA LEU A 15 5.60 -16.44 25.37
C LEU A 15 5.14 -15.20 24.60
N LEU A 16 5.81 -14.05 24.79
CA LEU A 16 5.51 -12.83 24.03
C LEU A 16 5.80 -12.99 22.52
N HIS A 17 6.94 -13.60 22.16
CA HIS A 17 7.32 -13.81 20.76
C HIS A 17 6.35 -14.75 20.03
N VAL A 18 5.93 -15.81 20.71
CA VAL A 18 4.92 -16.75 20.20
C VAL A 18 3.61 -16.00 19.96
N SER A 19 3.14 -15.22 20.92
CA SER A 19 1.87 -14.49 20.83
C SER A 19 1.78 -13.56 19.61
N VAL A 20 2.84 -12.79 19.33
CA VAL A 20 2.90 -11.87 18.18
C VAL A 20 2.91 -12.63 16.85
N SER A 21 3.68 -13.71 16.77
CA SER A 21 3.78 -14.52 15.56
C SER A 21 2.46 -15.20 15.19
N PHE A 22 1.72 -15.68 16.20
CA PHE A 22 0.39 -16.27 16.02
C PHE A 22 -0.67 -15.23 15.62
N ALA A 23 -0.58 -14.00 16.12
CA ALA A 23 -1.51 -12.93 15.72
C ALA A 23 -1.34 -12.56 14.23
N ASP A 24 -0.10 -12.41 13.75
CA ASP A 24 0.16 -12.09 12.34
C ASP A 24 -0.28 -13.22 11.39
N SER A 25 -0.04 -14.49 11.76
CA SER A 25 -0.49 -15.63 10.95
C SER A 25 -2.01 -15.77 10.95
N SER A 26 -2.68 -15.48 12.07
CA SER A 26 -4.14 -15.41 12.15
C SER A 26 -4.70 -14.31 11.24
N ILE A 27 -4.13 -13.10 11.28
CA ILE A 27 -4.55 -11.98 10.43
C ILE A 27 -4.39 -12.34 8.95
N TYR A 28 -3.26 -12.91 8.56
CA TYR A 28 -3.02 -13.33 7.18
C TYR A 28 -4.10 -14.31 6.69
N ASN A 29 -4.33 -15.40 7.43
CA ASN A 29 -5.29 -16.43 7.01
C ASN A 29 -6.72 -15.87 6.94
N THR A 30 -7.18 -15.17 7.99
CA THR A 30 -8.54 -14.62 8.01
C THR A 30 -8.75 -13.55 6.93
N PHE A 31 -7.74 -12.70 6.68
CA PHE A 31 -7.81 -11.69 5.63
C PHE A 31 -7.84 -12.34 4.24
N LEU A 32 -6.98 -13.35 4.00
CA LEU A 32 -6.92 -14.07 2.73
C LEU A 32 -8.22 -14.83 2.44
N ASP A 33 -8.78 -15.51 3.44
CA ASP A 33 -10.08 -16.18 3.34
C ASP A 33 -11.21 -15.20 3.01
N CYS A 34 -11.18 -14.02 3.62
CA CYS A 34 -12.13 -12.97 3.30
C CYS A 34 -11.95 -12.46 1.86
N LEU A 35 -10.71 -12.26 1.39
CA LEU A 35 -10.46 -11.85 0.01
C LEU A 35 -11.02 -12.86 -0.98
N HIS A 36 -10.75 -14.16 -0.79
CA HIS A 36 -11.29 -15.22 -1.66
C HIS A 36 -12.82 -15.19 -1.77
N LYS A 37 -13.53 -14.75 -0.74
CA LYS A 37 -15.00 -14.63 -0.73
C LYS A 37 -15.52 -13.35 -1.40
N ASN A 38 -14.68 -12.31 -1.52
CA ASN A 38 -15.07 -10.98 -2.00
C ASN A 38 -14.41 -10.61 -3.35
N THR A 39 -13.66 -11.51 -3.96
CA THR A 39 -13.05 -11.35 -5.29
C THR A 39 -13.53 -12.41 -6.27
N ASP A 40 -13.11 -12.32 -7.53
CA ASP A 40 -13.43 -13.34 -8.53
C ASP A 40 -12.73 -14.66 -8.14
N PRO A 41 -13.39 -15.83 -8.26
CA PRO A 41 -12.77 -17.13 -7.98
C PRO A 41 -11.53 -17.43 -8.84
N SER A 42 -11.40 -16.81 -10.01
CA SER A 42 -10.21 -16.92 -10.88
C SER A 42 -9.03 -16.07 -10.40
N ASP A 43 -9.25 -15.14 -9.46
CA ASP A 43 -8.19 -14.29 -8.91
C ASP A 43 -7.27 -15.08 -7.98
N ASN A 44 -5.97 -15.03 -8.27
CA ASN A 44 -4.97 -15.56 -7.36
C ASN A 44 -4.62 -14.54 -6.26
N VAL A 45 -5.55 -14.34 -5.33
CA VAL A 45 -5.41 -13.33 -4.27
C VAL A 45 -4.27 -13.60 -3.28
N SER A 46 -3.78 -14.84 -3.19
CA SER A 46 -2.59 -15.13 -2.35
C SER A 46 -1.33 -14.43 -2.85
N ARG A 47 -1.22 -14.15 -4.16
CA ARG A 47 -0.07 -13.46 -4.75
C ARG A 47 -0.03 -11.95 -4.49
N ILE A 48 -1.15 -11.36 -4.06
CA ILE A 48 -1.24 -9.94 -3.76
C ILE A 48 -1.17 -9.64 -2.27
N VAL A 49 -0.99 -10.65 -1.41
CA VAL A 49 -0.91 -10.50 0.06
C VAL A 49 0.46 -10.97 0.55
N PHE A 50 1.19 -10.08 1.21
CA PHE A 50 2.52 -10.34 1.74
C PHE A 50 2.47 -10.30 3.25
N ALA A 51 2.61 -11.47 3.90
CA ALA A 51 2.87 -11.58 5.33
C ALA A 51 4.36 -11.44 5.64
N LYS A 52 4.72 -11.19 6.90
CA LYS A 52 6.13 -11.08 7.34
C LYS A 52 6.99 -12.32 7.04
N THR A 53 6.37 -13.48 6.88
CA THR A 53 7.04 -14.74 6.50
C THR A 53 7.35 -14.85 5.01
N ASN A 54 6.79 -13.98 4.17
CA ASN A 54 7.04 -13.96 2.73
C ASN A 54 8.42 -13.35 2.43
N VAL A 55 9.19 -14.01 1.57
CA VAL A 55 10.55 -13.57 1.17
C VAL A 55 10.59 -12.18 0.53
N SER A 56 9.49 -11.75 -0.11
CA SER A 56 9.35 -10.44 -0.76
C SER A 56 8.76 -9.38 0.17
N TYR A 57 8.40 -9.71 1.41
CA TYR A 57 7.75 -8.75 2.32
C TYR A 57 8.60 -7.50 2.53
N THR A 58 9.87 -7.67 2.87
CA THR A 58 10.78 -6.56 3.16
C THR A 58 10.98 -5.66 1.94
N SER A 59 11.22 -6.26 0.76
CA SER A 59 11.42 -5.48 -0.47
C SER A 59 10.16 -4.72 -0.87
N VAL A 60 8.98 -5.32 -0.75
CA VAL A 60 7.69 -4.65 -1.01
C VAL A 60 7.45 -3.51 -0.02
N LEU A 61 7.75 -3.71 1.27
CA LEU A 61 7.59 -2.68 2.30
C LEU A 61 8.50 -1.47 2.02
N GLU A 62 9.79 -1.72 1.81
CA GLU A 62 10.84 -0.69 1.75
C GLU A 62 10.82 0.12 0.44
N ASN A 63 10.36 -0.45 -0.68
CA ASN A 63 10.37 0.20 -2.00
C ASN A 63 9.63 1.56 -2.03
N TYR A 64 8.67 1.76 -1.12
CA TYR A 64 7.88 2.99 -1.00
C TYR A 64 7.97 3.62 0.40
N ILE A 65 9.04 3.37 1.15
CA ILE A 65 9.39 4.20 2.32
C ILE A 65 10.30 5.33 1.83
N ARG A 66 9.75 6.54 1.70
CA ARG A 66 10.51 7.68 1.17
C ARG A 66 11.27 8.47 2.24
N ASN A 67 10.84 8.38 3.49
CA ASN A 67 11.52 9.01 4.61
C ASN A 67 12.27 7.95 5.44
N ALA A 68 13.61 7.96 5.36
CA ALA A 68 14.50 7.00 6.02
C ALA A 68 14.37 6.97 7.55
N ARG A 69 13.83 8.04 8.18
CA ARG A 69 13.48 8.07 9.62
C ARG A 69 12.61 6.87 10.03
N PHE A 70 11.77 6.38 9.12
CA PHE A 70 10.83 5.29 9.36
C PHE A 70 11.32 3.93 8.83
N ASN A 71 12.52 3.86 8.25
CA ASN A 71 13.13 2.59 7.84
C ASN A 71 14.11 2.09 8.91
N THR A 72 13.59 1.77 10.09
CA THR A 72 14.39 1.31 11.23
C THR A 72 13.84 0.02 11.83
N SER A 73 14.68 -0.73 12.54
CA SER A 73 14.27 -1.94 13.26
C SER A 73 13.23 -1.67 14.36
N SER A 74 13.18 -0.46 14.92
CA SER A 74 12.21 -0.06 15.94
C SER A 74 10.88 0.46 15.39
N THR A 75 10.82 0.93 14.14
CA THR A 75 9.57 1.43 13.54
C THR A 75 8.55 0.30 13.44
N PRO A 76 7.28 0.47 13.86
CA PRO A 76 6.26 -0.57 13.70
C PRO A 76 6.06 -1.04 12.25
N LYS A 77 5.89 -2.35 12.06
CA LYS A 77 5.68 -2.96 10.74
C LYS A 77 4.25 -3.49 10.60
N PRO A 78 3.67 -3.44 9.39
CA PRO A 78 2.34 -3.99 9.16
C PRO A 78 2.33 -5.52 9.33
N SER A 79 1.20 -6.06 9.75
CA SER A 79 1.00 -7.51 9.82
C SER A 79 1.02 -8.13 8.41
N ILE A 80 0.35 -7.47 7.46
CA ILE A 80 0.35 -7.82 6.04
C ILE A 80 0.37 -6.58 5.14
N ILE A 81 0.83 -6.75 3.91
CA ILE A 81 0.79 -5.75 2.84
C ILE A 81 -0.05 -6.33 1.69
N VAL A 82 -1.00 -5.56 1.19
CA VAL A 82 -1.85 -5.96 0.06
C VAL A 82 -1.55 -5.08 -1.15
N THR A 83 -1.22 -5.70 -2.29
CA THR A 83 -0.84 -5.00 -3.54
C THR A 83 -1.88 -5.26 -4.64
N PRO A 84 -3.06 -4.62 -4.61
CA PRO A 84 -4.15 -4.86 -5.56
C PRO A 84 -3.70 -4.71 -7.02
N LEU A 85 -4.28 -5.50 -7.91
CA LEU A 85 -4.01 -5.48 -9.36
C LEU A 85 -5.19 -4.90 -10.16
N LYS A 86 -6.36 -4.83 -9.53
CA LYS A 86 -7.59 -4.25 -10.09
C LYS A 86 -8.42 -3.63 -8.97
N GLU A 87 -9.38 -2.79 -9.34
CA GLU A 87 -10.21 -2.02 -8.41
C GLU A 87 -11.04 -2.91 -7.47
N SER A 88 -11.51 -4.07 -7.94
CA SER A 88 -12.24 -5.01 -7.08
C SER A 88 -11.39 -5.55 -5.93
N HIS A 89 -10.07 -5.68 -6.10
CA HIS A 89 -9.17 -6.06 -5.00
C HIS A 89 -9.10 -4.97 -3.92
N VAL A 90 -9.18 -3.69 -4.30
CA VAL A 90 -9.22 -2.57 -3.36
C VAL A 90 -10.50 -2.63 -2.53
N GLN A 91 -11.65 -2.79 -3.20
CA GLN A 91 -12.95 -2.91 -2.54
C GLN A 91 -12.95 -4.09 -1.55
N ALA A 92 -12.53 -5.28 -1.99
CA ALA A 92 -12.44 -6.46 -1.15
C ALA A 92 -11.49 -6.24 0.04
N SER A 93 -10.34 -5.59 -0.16
CA SER A 93 -9.39 -5.31 0.92
C SER A 93 -9.98 -4.42 2.01
N VAL A 94 -10.76 -3.40 1.64
CA VAL A 94 -11.43 -2.51 2.60
C VAL A 94 -12.52 -3.26 3.37
N ILE A 95 -13.34 -4.06 2.67
CA ILE A 95 -14.36 -4.91 3.29
C ILE A 95 -13.72 -5.87 4.29
N CYS A 96 -12.63 -6.54 3.89
CA CYS A 96 -11.96 -7.52 4.72
C CYS A 96 -11.28 -6.90 5.93
N ALA A 97 -10.59 -5.78 5.76
CA ALA A 97 -10.00 -5.04 6.87
C ALA A 97 -11.06 -4.65 7.92
N LYS A 98 -12.20 -4.14 7.46
CA LYS A 98 -13.34 -3.80 8.33
C LYS A 98 -13.92 -5.03 9.03
N SER A 99 -14.10 -6.14 8.30
CA SER A 99 -14.70 -7.36 8.85
C SER A 99 -13.89 -7.99 9.98
N ILE A 100 -12.56 -7.86 9.93
CA ILE A 100 -11.66 -8.40 10.96
C ILE A 100 -11.21 -7.33 11.98
N GLY A 101 -11.70 -6.10 11.86
CA GLY A 101 -11.40 -5.01 12.79
C GLY A 101 -9.95 -4.53 12.79
N VAL A 102 -9.25 -4.62 11.65
CA VAL A 102 -7.84 -4.18 11.54
C VAL A 102 -7.74 -2.82 10.86
N GLN A 103 -6.83 -1.96 11.35
CA GLN A 103 -6.58 -0.66 10.75
C GLN A 103 -5.91 -0.84 9.38
N ILE A 104 -6.45 -0.17 8.37
CA ILE A 104 -5.84 -0.05 7.04
C ILE A 104 -5.05 1.25 6.93
N LYS A 105 -3.86 1.18 6.35
CA LYS A 105 -3.05 2.33 5.91
C LYS A 105 -2.92 2.26 4.39
N ILE A 106 -3.30 3.34 3.72
CA ILE A 106 -3.31 3.38 2.26
C ILE A 106 -2.03 4.06 1.80
N ARG A 107 -1.29 3.40 0.91
CA ARG A 107 -0.05 3.90 0.34
C ARG A 107 -0.16 3.97 -1.18
N SER A 108 0.24 5.12 -1.73
CA SER A 108 0.52 5.31 -3.15
C SER A 108 2.04 5.49 -3.31
N GLY A 109 2.54 6.71 -3.57
CA GLY A 109 3.96 6.98 -3.76
C GLY A 109 4.83 6.96 -2.49
N GLY A 110 4.23 6.92 -1.30
CA GLY A 110 4.93 6.80 -0.02
C GLY A 110 5.64 8.08 0.46
N HIS A 111 5.25 9.24 -0.06
CA HIS A 111 5.87 10.55 0.25
C HIS A 111 5.29 11.23 1.51
N ASP A 112 4.62 10.49 2.39
CA ASP A 112 4.11 11.05 3.64
C ASP A 112 5.27 11.38 4.58
N TYR A 113 5.43 12.65 4.94
CA TYR A 113 6.55 13.12 5.77
C TYR A 113 6.58 12.49 7.16
N GLU A 114 5.41 12.13 7.70
CA GLU A 114 5.23 11.49 9.00
C GLU A 114 5.03 9.96 8.89
N GLY A 115 5.22 9.40 7.70
CA GLY A 115 5.10 7.97 7.43
C GLY A 115 3.69 7.41 7.70
N THR A 116 2.66 8.25 7.80
CA THR A 116 1.31 7.84 8.23
C THR A 116 0.63 6.84 7.28
N SER A 117 1.14 6.72 6.04
CA SER A 117 0.71 5.76 5.03
C SER A 117 1.32 4.36 5.20
N TYR A 118 2.33 4.19 6.04
CA TYR A 118 3.01 2.90 6.26
C TYR A 118 3.45 2.64 7.71
N VAL A 119 3.16 3.56 8.63
CA VAL A 119 3.41 3.43 10.08
C VAL A 119 2.11 3.60 10.85
N TYR A 120 1.84 2.66 11.76
CA TYR A 120 0.73 2.71 12.72
C TYR A 120 1.01 1.77 13.90
N ASN A 121 0.18 1.84 14.94
CA ASN A 121 0.21 0.89 16.05
C ASN A 121 -0.25 -0.50 15.57
N PRO A 122 0.55 -1.56 15.72
CA PRO A 122 0.15 -2.91 15.34
C PRO A 122 -1.04 -3.43 16.17
N PRO A 123 -1.89 -4.31 15.60
CA PRO A 123 -1.86 -4.80 14.23
C PRO A 123 -2.44 -3.80 13.22
N PHE A 124 -1.83 -3.70 12.04
CA PHE A 124 -2.35 -2.91 10.92
C PHE A 124 -1.95 -3.53 9.60
N VAL A 125 -2.66 -3.17 8.53
CA VAL A 125 -2.43 -3.63 7.17
C VAL A 125 -2.13 -2.46 6.25
N ILE A 126 -1.20 -2.62 5.32
CA ILE A 126 -0.99 -1.64 4.26
C ILE A 126 -1.75 -2.08 3.02
N LEU A 127 -2.51 -1.18 2.42
CA LEU A 127 -3.03 -1.30 1.07
C LEU A 127 -2.18 -0.44 0.14
N ASP A 128 -1.35 -1.10 -0.66
CA ASP A 128 -0.34 -0.46 -1.50
C ASP A 128 -0.77 -0.43 -2.97
N LEU A 129 -1.07 0.77 -3.46
CA LEU A 129 -1.73 0.99 -4.74
C LEU A 129 -0.76 1.05 -5.93
N PHE A 130 0.54 0.79 -5.74
CA PHE A 130 1.57 1.00 -6.78
C PHE A 130 1.33 0.23 -8.10
N ASN A 131 0.55 -0.84 -8.09
CA ASN A 131 0.19 -1.58 -9.31
C ASN A 131 -0.94 -0.92 -10.12
N LEU A 132 -1.76 -0.08 -9.49
CA LEU A 132 -2.87 0.65 -10.12
C LEU A 132 -2.36 2.00 -10.64
N ARG A 133 -1.71 1.99 -11.80
CA ARG A 133 -0.99 3.14 -12.38
C ARG A 133 -1.35 3.44 -13.83
N SER A 134 -2.53 3.01 -14.28
CA SER A 134 -3.03 3.36 -15.60
C SER A 134 -3.22 4.86 -15.74
N ILE A 135 -2.83 5.41 -16.88
CA ILE A 135 -2.98 6.82 -17.24
C ILE A 135 -3.58 6.87 -18.63
N SER A 136 -4.73 7.51 -18.76
CA SER A 136 -5.37 7.85 -20.04
C SER A 136 -5.38 9.37 -20.20
N VAL A 137 -4.92 9.87 -21.34
CA VAL A 137 -4.88 11.30 -21.65
C VAL A 137 -5.70 11.55 -22.91
N ASP A 138 -6.73 12.36 -22.77
CA ASP A 138 -7.52 12.92 -23.86
C ASP A 138 -7.05 14.35 -24.13
N ILE A 139 -6.32 14.51 -25.23
CA ILE A 139 -5.78 15.80 -25.64
C ILE A 139 -6.89 16.76 -26.09
N GLN A 140 -7.91 16.25 -26.77
CA GLN A 140 -8.95 17.09 -27.39
C GLN A 140 -9.79 17.78 -26.32
N ASN A 141 -10.04 17.06 -25.23
CA ASN A 141 -10.80 17.57 -24.09
C ASN A 141 -9.90 18.10 -22.95
N GLU A 142 -8.57 18.07 -23.12
CA GLU A 142 -7.58 18.46 -22.09
C GLU A 142 -7.77 17.73 -20.73
N VAL A 143 -8.20 16.47 -20.76
CA VAL A 143 -8.49 15.67 -19.55
C VAL A 143 -7.53 14.49 -19.45
N ALA A 144 -7.07 14.20 -18.23
CA ALA A 144 -6.34 12.97 -17.92
C ALA A 144 -7.02 12.19 -16.79
N VAL A 145 -7.27 10.91 -17.01
CA VAL A 145 -7.73 9.96 -15.97
C VAL A 145 -6.52 9.17 -15.50
N VAL A 146 -6.22 9.29 -14.20
CA VAL A 146 -4.99 8.79 -13.60
C VAL A 146 -5.33 7.91 -12.40
N GLN A 147 -4.87 6.66 -12.42
CA GLN A 147 -5.02 5.79 -11.25
C GLN A 147 -4.07 6.22 -10.14
N SER A 148 -4.51 6.01 -8.91
CA SER A 148 -3.88 6.54 -7.70
C SER A 148 -2.45 6.09 -7.44
N GLY A 149 -2.01 4.96 -8.01
CA GLY A 149 -0.65 4.44 -7.88
C GLY A 149 0.35 5.06 -8.85
N ALA A 150 -0.11 5.83 -9.84
CA ALA A 150 0.78 6.51 -10.78
C ALA A 150 1.56 7.64 -10.11
N THR A 151 2.82 7.77 -10.48
CA THR A 151 3.69 8.87 -10.06
C THR A 151 3.51 10.09 -10.96
N LEU A 152 3.85 11.26 -10.43
CA LEU A 152 3.82 12.51 -11.21
C LEU A 152 4.72 12.45 -12.45
N GLY A 153 5.86 11.75 -12.35
CA GLY A 153 6.76 11.54 -13.49
C GLY A 153 6.12 10.72 -14.62
N GLU A 154 5.38 9.65 -14.28
CA GLU A 154 4.64 8.85 -15.27
C GLU A 154 3.54 9.70 -15.95
N LEU A 155 2.81 10.50 -15.17
CA LEU A 155 1.78 11.41 -15.70
C LEU A 155 2.38 12.42 -16.68
N TYR A 156 3.43 13.15 -16.28
CA TYR A 156 4.09 14.12 -17.14
C TYR A 156 4.64 13.50 -18.42
N TYR A 157 5.21 12.30 -18.31
CA TYR A 157 5.68 11.56 -19.47
C TYR A 157 4.55 11.24 -20.45
N ARG A 158 3.39 10.77 -19.97
CA ARG A 158 2.23 10.44 -20.81
C ARG A 158 1.60 11.65 -21.47
N ILE A 159 1.51 12.78 -20.76
CA ILE A 159 1.05 14.05 -21.35
C ILE A 159 1.99 14.47 -22.47
N TRP A 160 3.30 14.45 -22.23
CA TRP A 160 4.31 14.81 -23.22
C TRP A 160 4.28 13.90 -24.45
N GLU A 161 4.17 12.58 -24.24
CA GLU A 161 4.10 11.58 -25.32
C GLU A 161 2.91 11.84 -26.24
N LYS A 162 1.74 12.10 -25.66
CA LYS A 162 0.49 12.35 -26.38
C LYS A 162 0.50 13.70 -27.09
N SER A 163 0.96 14.75 -26.41
CA SER A 163 1.05 16.11 -26.97
C SER A 163 2.02 16.23 -28.14
N LYS A 164 2.99 15.32 -28.28
CA LYS A 164 3.91 15.28 -29.42
C LYS A 164 3.33 14.68 -30.68
N VAL A 165 2.36 13.77 -30.57
CA VAL A 165 1.69 13.16 -31.73
C VAL A 165 0.79 14.18 -32.44
N THR A 166 0.36 15.21 -31.72
CA THR A 166 -0.35 16.38 -32.24
C THR A 166 0.62 17.58 -32.25
N PHE A 167 1.50 17.67 -33.25
CA PHE A 167 2.33 18.86 -33.44
C PHE A 167 1.46 20.03 -33.96
N THR A 168 0.60 20.53 -33.09
CA THR A 168 -0.03 21.84 -33.14
C THR A 168 0.05 22.41 -31.73
N ASP A 169 1.16 23.12 -31.45
CA ASP A 169 1.38 24.09 -30.37
C ASP A 169 0.65 23.81 -29.03
N PHE A 170 1.17 22.86 -28.23
CA PHE A 170 0.94 22.91 -26.78
C PHE A 170 1.77 24.06 -26.22
N ARG A 171 1.19 25.26 -26.22
CA ARG A 171 1.73 26.35 -25.40
C ARG A 171 1.73 25.86 -23.95
N GLN A 172 2.89 25.93 -23.31
CA GLN A 172 2.98 25.89 -21.85
C GLN A 172 2.27 27.14 -21.29
N GLY A 173 0.95 27.07 -21.22
CA GLY A 173 0.12 27.99 -20.46
C GLY A 173 -0.30 27.26 -19.19
N CYS A 174 0.11 27.78 -18.03
CA CYS A 174 -0.55 27.43 -16.79
C CYS A 174 -2.02 27.84 -16.92
N VAL A 175 -2.93 26.88 -17.13
CA VAL A 175 -4.37 27.15 -17.03
C VAL A 175 -4.74 27.02 -15.54
N PRO A 176 -5.35 28.04 -14.92
CA PRO A 176 -5.77 27.94 -13.54
C PRO A 176 -6.86 26.87 -13.42
N LEU A 177 -6.69 25.94 -12.48
CA LEU A 177 -7.72 25.01 -12.05
C LEU A 177 -8.96 25.81 -11.64
N SER A 178 -10.01 25.80 -12.48
CA SER A 178 -11.32 26.24 -12.04
C SER A 178 -11.89 25.16 -11.14
N ALA A 179 -12.09 25.52 -9.87
CA ALA A 179 -12.80 24.72 -8.91
C ALA A 179 -14.30 24.81 -9.20
N SER A 180 -14.87 23.81 -9.85
CA SER A 180 -16.31 23.49 -9.83
C SER A 180 -16.44 22.06 -10.36
N GLU A 181 -16.98 21.06 -9.68
CA GLU A 181 -17.96 21.04 -8.60
C GLU A 181 -17.65 19.84 -7.70
N ALA A 182 -17.68 20.08 -6.40
CA ALA A 182 -17.87 19.04 -5.40
C ALA A 182 -19.38 18.87 -5.23
N ILE A 183 -19.91 17.71 -5.64
CA ILE A 183 -21.06 17.03 -5.02
C ILE A 183 -20.81 15.53 -5.15
#